data_AF-A0A7Y8GSA4-F1
#
_entry.id   AF-A0A7Y8GSA4-F1
#
_cell.length_a   1.000
_cell.length_b   1.000
_cell.length_c   1.000
_cell.angle_alpha   90.00
_cell.angle_beta   90.00
_cell.angle_gamma   90.00
#
_symmetry.space_group_name_H-M   'P 1'
#
loop_
_entity.id
_entity.type
_entity.pdbx_description
1 polymer ?
#
loop_
_entity_poly.entity_id
_entity_poly.type
_entity_poly.pdbx_seq_one_letter_code
_entity_poly.pdbx_strand_id
1 'polypeptide(L)'
;MKIRLLQNRIDPSHENPLIAGFDAFDFSHNPHPEWREFQIFEHIVASGVHRTADVLGAVSSRFHAKGLLDGNDVRQWIEANPGYEVYVTNPLPQMSYCNFSSNDRSPIIHGDPEVLHRFQAVLDKAGVALDFLTSARQHNGNYGLCSYWFGTPMFWERFLSELVEPVIHLSRNELGSELHDFLYRPMQYYGDARHRPGALPFLLERATSLYITSAFPQSSAFYPRTRQQVLDCCLYPFERDLITLFGDQVDAWDAAAHYEPAARAYFDRACRHANHGWLLYGALHRIGFDHGNPRPHLPWFTQGSTHAETAKMCFQDFAA
;
A
#
# COMPACT_ATOMS: atom_id res chain seq x y z
N MET A 1 23.44 -13.77 -7.46
CA MET A 1 22.44 -12.72 -7.76
C MET A 1 22.87 -11.44 -7.06
N LYS A 2 23.03 -10.35 -7.81
CA LYS A 2 23.35 -9.02 -7.30
C LYS A 2 22.05 -8.30 -6.97
N ILE A 3 21.76 -8.08 -5.69
CA ILE A 3 20.57 -7.35 -5.23
C ILE A 3 20.98 -5.96 -4.75
N ARG A 4 20.28 -4.92 -5.22
CA ARG A 4 20.47 -3.54 -4.77
C ARG A 4 19.17 -2.99 -4.19
N LEU A 5 19.19 -2.64 -2.91
CA LEU A 5 18.02 -2.14 -2.19
C LEU A 5 18.29 -0.69 -1.84
N LEU A 6 17.48 0.23 -2.37
CA LEU A 6 17.68 1.66 -2.19
C LEU A 6 16.64 2.23 -1.21
N GLN A 7 17.07 3.14 -0.35
CA GLN A 7 16.18 3.99 0.44
C GLN A 7 16.20 5.40 -0.14
N ASN A 8 15.08 5.83 -0.72
CA ASN A 8 14.98 7.17 -1.29
C ASN A 8 14.77 8.25 -0.22
N ARG A 9 15.47 9.38 -0.38
CA ARG A 9 15.32 10.58 0.44
C ARG A 9 14.75 11.72 -0.41
N ILE A 10 13.44 11.92 -0.33
CA ILE A 10 12.72 13.01 -1.06
C ILE A 10 12.67 14.30 -0.26
N ASP A 11 12.40 14.22 1.04
CA ASP A 11 12.39 15.39 1.92
C ASP A 11 13.62 15.34 2.84
N PRO A 12 14.51 16.34 2.78
CA PRO A 12 15.68 16.38 3.65
C PRO A 12 15.31 16.53 5.14
N SER A 13 14.10 16.98 5.46
CA SER A 13 13.58 17.10 6.83
C SER A 13 13.11 15.78 7.44
N HIS A 14 12.95 14.71 6.66
CA HIS A 14 12.70 13.40 7.24
C HIS A 14 13.94 12.96 8.03
N GLU A 15 13.80 12.87 9.35
CA GLU A 15 14.87 12.46 10.28
C GLU A 15 15.11 10.94 10.28
N ASN A 16 14.43 10.21 9.39
CA ASN A 16 14.55 8.76 9.31
C ASN A 16 15.99 8.35 8.96
N PRO A 17 16.67 7.59 9.83
CA PRO A 17 17.98 7.06 9.51
C PRO A 17 17.91 6.11 8.32
N LEU A 18 19.07 5.81 7.75
CA LEU A 18 19.18 4.73 6.78
C LEU A 18 18.74 3.42 7.45
N ILE A 19 17.71 2.78 6.88
CA ILE A 19 17.20 1.48 7.34
C ILE A 19 18.28 0.44 7.04
N ALA A 20 18.54 -0.45 7.99
CA ALA A 20 19.54 -1.50 7.85
C ALA A 20 19.33 -2.31 6.56
N GLY A 21 20.42 -2.61 5.86
CA GLY A 21 20.41 -3.39 4.60
C GLY A 21 20.03 -2.60 3.33
N PHE A 22 19.67 -1.32 3.45
CA PHE A 22 19.45 -0.41 2.33
C PHE A 22 20.65 0.51 2.08
N ASP A 23 20.84 0.90 0.81
CA ASP A 23 21.76 1.94 0.38
C ASP A 23 21.01 3.29 0.28
N ALA A 24 21.66 4.37 0.70
CA ALA A 24 21.07 5.70 0.57
C ALA A 24 20.92 6.10 -0.92
N PHE A 25 19.77 6.66 -1.27
CA PHE A 25 19.50 7.21 -2.60
C PHE A 25 18.91 8.62 -2.47
N ASP A 26 19.75 9.62 -2.68
CA ASP A 26 19.34 11.01 -2.56
C ASP A 26 18.49 11.45 -3.76
N PHE A 27 17.27 11.89 -3.47
CA PHE A 27 16.34 12.43 -4.46
C PHE A 27 15.72 13.75 -3.95
N SER A 28 16.46 14.52 -3.14
CA SER A 28 15.92 15.72 -2.48
C SER A 28 15.62 16.88 -3.44
N HIS A 29 16.10 16.80 -4.68
CA HIS A 29 15.81 17.79 -5.72
C HIS A 29 14.34 17.75 -6.16
N ASN A 30 13.66 16.60 -6.05
CA ASN A 30 12.20 16.40 -6.08
C ASN A 30 11.43 17.37 -7.02
N PRO A 31 11.67 17.33 -8.35
CA PRO A 31 11.13 18.30 -9.30
C PRO A 31 9.61 18.17 -9.50
N HIS A 32 9.04 16.98 -9.25
CA HIS A 32 7.63 16.67 -9.43
C HIS A 32 7.01 16.10 -8.14
N PRO A 33 6.91 16.89 -7.06
CA PRO A 33 6.39 16.42 -5.77
C PRO A 33 5.00 15.77 -5.85
N GLU A 34 4.19 16.15 -6.84
CA GLU A 34 2.88 15.59 -7.15
C GLU A 34 2.94 14.14 -7.66
N TRP A 35 4.03 13.73 -8.30
CA TRP A 35 4.26 12.35 -8.78
C TRP A 35 4.81 11.42 -7.70
N ARG A 36 5.19 11.95 -6.53
CA ARG A 36 5.68 11.17 -5.39
C ARG A 36 6.83 10.23 -5.78
N GLU A 37 6.75 8.95 -5.48
CA GLU A 37 7.79 7.96 -5.79
C GLU A 37 7.91 7.67 -7.30
N PHE A 38 6.89 7.97 -8.11
CA PHE A 38 6.90 7.61 -9.54
C PHE A 38 7.93 8.41 -10.36
N GLN A 39 8.26 9.65 -9.97
CA GLN A 39 9.38 10.39 -10.59
C GLN A 39 10.75 9.74 -10.29
N ILE A 40 10.88 9.04 -9.16
CA ILE A 40 12.11 8.32 -8.80
C ILE A 40 12.22 7.10 -9.70
N PHE A 41 11.11 6.42 -9.95
CA PHE A 41 11.04 5.25 -10.82
C PHE A 41 11.42 5.60 -12.25
N GLU A 42 10.88 6.70 -12.78
CA GLU A 42 11.28 7.27 -14.07
C GLU A 42 12.79 7.55 -14.10
N HIS A 43 13.32 8.25 -13.08
CA HIS A 43 14.75 8.54 -13.01
C HIS A 43 15.63 7.28 -12.95
N ILE A 44 15.24 6.26 -12.19
CA ILE A 44 15.97 4.98 -12.07
C ILE A 44 16.09 4.28 -13.43
N VAL A 45 15.06 4.35 -14.26
CA VAL A 45 15.08 3.77 -15.61
C VAL A 45 15.89 4.65 -16.55
N ALA A 46 15.58 5.95 -16.61
CA ALA A 46 16.22 6.91 -17.51
C ALA A 46 17.75 7.02 -17.30
N SER A 47 18.22 6.90 -16.06
CA SER A 47 19.64 6.92 -15.71
C SER A 47 20.34 5.56 -15.85
N GLY A 48 19.60 4.49 -16.18
CA GLY A 48 20.15 3.13 -16.28
C GLY A 48 20.45 2.45 -14.94
N VAL A 49 20.08 3.06 -13.80
CA VAL A 49 20.35 2.52 -12.45
C VAL A 49 19.75 1.13 -12.27
N HIS A 50 18.54 0.87 -12.78
CA HIS A 50 17.88 -0.44 -12.76
C HIS A 50 18.76 -1.59 -13.31
N ARG A 51 19.66 -1.30 -14.26
CA ARG A 51 20.55 -2.29 -14.90
C ARG A 51 21.81 -2.61 -14.10
N THR A 52 22.02 -1.92 -12.98
CA THR A 52 23.23 -2.10 -12.16
C THR A 52 23.18 -3.32 -11.26
N ALA A 53 22.03 -4.01 -11.17
CA ALA A 53 21.79 -5.18 -10.34
C ALA A 53 20.84 -6.16 -11.04
N ASP A 54 20.82 -7.41 -10.60
CA ASP A 54 19.88 -8.42 -11.09
C ASP A 54 18.46 -8.15 -10.54
N VAL A 55 18.38 -7.62 -9.32
CA VAL A 55 17.15 -7.15 -8.67
C VAL A 55 17.42 -5.80 -8.03
N LEU A 56 16.55 -4.83 -8.30
CA LEU A 56 16.62 -3.48 -7.74
C LEU A 56 15.24 -3.03 -7.23
N GLY A 57 15.21 -2.37 -6.08
CA GLY A 57 14.03 -1.63 -5.63
C GLY A 57 14.42 -0.36 -4.90
N ALA A 58 13.50 0.60 -4.86
CA ALA A 58 13.65 1.83 -4.11
C ALA A 58 12.43 2.05 -3.22
N VAL A 59 12.67 2.20 -1.92
CA VAL A 59 11.61 2.35 -0.92
C VAL A 59 11.77 3.65 -0.16
N SER A 60 10.64 4.24 0.27
CA SER A 60 10.68 5.44 1.08
C SER A 60 11.26 5.16 2.46
N SER A 61 11.74 6.22 3.12
CA SER A 61 12.25 6.17 4.49
C SER A 61 11.24 5.66 5.54
N ARG A 62 9.97 5.52 5.15
CA ARG A 62 8.87 5.01 5.97
C ARG A 62 8.72 3.48 5.88
N PHE A 63 9.53 2.81 5.07
CA PHE A 63 9.41 1.37 4.79
C PHE A 63 9.38 0.53 6.07
N HIS A 64 10.40 0.71 6.92
CA HIS A 64 10.50 -0.01 8.19
C HIS A 64 9.34 0.33 9.15
N ALA A 65 9.02 1.61 9.29
CA ALA A 65 7.97 2.05 10.18
C ALA A 65 6.58 1.49 9.79
N LYS A 66 6.29 1.41 8.49
CA LYS A 66 5.03 0.85 8.00
C LYS A 66 5.02 -0.67 8.06
N GLY A 67 6.04 -1.32 7.48
CA GLY A 67 6.06 -2.76 7.24
C GLY A 67 6.72 -3.61 8.33
N LEU A 68 7.45 -3.02 9.28
CA LEU A 68 8.26 -3.75 10.26
C LEU A 68 9.26 -4.73 9.60
N LEU A 69 9.79 -4.34 8.43
CA LEU A 69 10.84 -5.05 7.70
C LEU A 69 12.02 -4.11 7.50
N ASP A 70 13.22 -4.68 7.37
CA ASP A 70 14.40 -3.97 6.90
C ASP A 70 14.94 -4.55 5.58
N GLY A 71 16.07 -4.02 5.11
CA GLY A 71 16.69 -4.46 3.85
C GLY A 71 17.39 -5.81 3.97
N ASN A 72 17.78 -6.22 5.18
CA ASN A 72 18.35 -7.55 5.40
C ASN A 72 17.25 -8.62 5.27
N ASP A 73 16.07 -8.38 5.85
CA ASP A 73 14.90 -9.26 5.72
C ASP A 73 14.54 -9.47 4.24
N VAL A 74 14.46 -8.37 3.49
CA VAL A 74 14.14 -8.39 2.05
C VAL A 74 15.22 -9.12 1.26
N ARG A 75 16.50 -8.82 1.50
CA ARG A 75 17.61 -9.45 0.78
C ARG A 75 17.65 -10.95 1.02
N GLN A 76 17.55 -11.38 2.27
CA GLN A 76 17.53 -12.79 2.63
C GLN A 76 16.36 -13.52 1.95
N TRP A 77 15.18 -12.90 1.93
CA TRP A 77 14.01 -13.47 1.28
C TRP A 77 14.20 -13.61 -0.24
N ILE A 78 14.70 -12.57 -0.92
CA ILE A 78 14.96 -12.61 -2.37
C ILE A 78 16.03 -13.68 -2.69
N GLU A 79 17.11 -13.76 -1.91
CA GLU A 79 18.16 -14.78 -2.08
C GLU A 79 17.65 -16.21 -1.88
N ALA A 80 16.70 -16.41 -0.96
CA ALA A 80 16.08 -17.70 -0.72
C ALA A 80 15.02 -18.09 -1.77
N ASN A 81 14.57 -17.14 -2.60
CA ASN A 81 13.51 -17.34 -3.59
C ASN A 81 13.91 -16.77 -4.96
N PRO A 82 15.01 -17.24 -5.58
CA PRO A 82 15.46 -16.68 -6.86
C PRO A 82 14.51 -17.02 -8.01
N GLY A 83 14.55 -16.23 -9.08
CA GLY A 83 13.88 -16.54 -10.35
C GLY A 83 12.58 -15.79 -10.63
N TYR A 84 12.14 -14.89 -9.75
CA TYR A 84 11.01 -14.01 -10.01
C TYR A 84 11.44 -12.70 -10.65
N GLU A 85 10.57 -12.12 -11.47
CA GLU A 85 10.75 -10.81 -12.10
C GLU A 85 10.47 -9.66 -11.13
N VAL A 86 9.58 -9.89 -10.16
CA VAL A 86 9.22 -8.89 -9.15
C VAL A 86 8.95 -9.53 -7.78
N TYR A 87 9.46 -8.86 -6.75
CA TYR A 87 9.34 -9.22 -5.35
C TYR A 87 8.58 -8.12 -4.63
N VAL A 88 7.42 -8.42 -4.07
CA VAL A 88 6.52 -7.42 -3.48
C VAL A 88 6.47 -7.58 -1.97
N THR A 89 6.62 -6.47 -1.26
CA THR A 89 6.43 -6.41 0.19
C THR A 89 5.21 -5.56 0.50
N ASN A 90 4.17 -6.15 1.10
CA ASN A 90 3.01 -5.39 1.56
C ASN A 90 3.29 -4.78 2.95
N PRO A 91 3.33 -3.45 3.10
CA PRO A 91 3.53 -2.80 4.39
C PRO A 91 2.28 -2.78 5.27
N LEU A 92 1.10 -3.06 4.69
CA LEU A 92 -0.18 -3.09 5.40
C LEU A 92 -0.90 -4.42 5.10
N PRO A 93 -0.30 -5.56 5.46
CA PRO A 93 -0.83 -6.89 5.16
C PRO A 93 -2.17 -7.17 5.84
N GLN A 94 -2.50 -6.44 6.92
CA GLN A 94 -3.79 -6.53 7.59
C GLN A 94 -4.97 -6.10 6.71
N MET A 95 -4.71 -5.28 5.67
CA MET A 95 -5.77 -4.80 4.80
C MET A 95 -6.42 -5.92 3.97
N SER A 96 -5.70 -7.03 3.73
CA SER A 96 -6.27 -8.20 3.06
C SER A 96 -7.37 -8.87 3.89
N TYR A 97 -7.34 -8.75 5.22
CA TYR A 97 -8.41 -9.28 6.08
C TYR A 97 -9.64 -8.37 6.16
N CYS A 98 -9.48 -7.11 5.78
CA CYS A 98 -10.51 -6.08 5.90
C CYS A 98 -11.26 -5.80 4.60
N ASN A 99 -10.65 -6.04 3.43
CA ASN A 99 -11.22 -5.66 2.14
C ASN A 99 -11.13 -6.82 1.17
N PHE A 100 -12.14 -7.02 0.31
CA PHE A 100 -12.07 -8.03 -0.74
C PHE A 100 -11.02 -7.61 -1.79
N SER A 101 -11.05 -6.34 -2.19
CA SER A 101 -10.02 -5.66 -2.98
C SER A 101 -9.72 -4.27 -2.40
N SER A 102 -8.52 -3.76 -2.68
CA SER A 102 -8.13 -2.36 -2.41
C SER A 102 -8.95 -1.33 -3.20
N ASN A 103 -9.71 -1.77 -4.21
CA ASN A 103 -10.66 -0.91 -4.89
C ASN A 103 -11.90 -0.64 -4.04
N ASP A 104 -12.37 -1.62 -3.26
CA ASP A 104 -13.59 -1.49 -2.43
C ASP A 104 -13.46 -0.40 -1.37
N ARG A 105 -12.23 -0.17 -0.90
CA ARG A 105 -11.96 0.88 0.10
C ARG A 105 -11.79 2.27 -0.49
N SER A 106 -11.50 2.39 -1.79
CA SER A 106 -11.17 3.68 -2.42
C SER A 106 -12.27 4.71 -2.25
N PRO A 107 -13.56 4.40 -2.52
CA PRO A 107 -14.64 5.38 -2.34
C PRO A 107 -14.73 5.91 -0.92
N ILE A 108 -14.46 5.07 0.08
CA ILE A 108 -14.56 5.43 1.49
C ILE A 108 -13.39 6.34 1.89
N ILE A 109 -12.15 5.90 1.66
CA ILE A 109 -10.97 6.62 2.17
C ILE A 109 -10.75 7.96 1.46
N HIS A 110 -11.21 8.07 0.22
CA HIS A 110 -11.07 9.27 -0.61
C HIS A 110 -12.31 10.17 -0.58
N GLY A 111 -13.43 9.69 -0.02
CA GLY A 111 -14.68 10.44 0.04
C GLY A 111 -15.33 10.70 -1.32
N ASP A 112 -15.03 9.87 -2.32
CA ASP A 112 -15.51 10.01 -3.70
C ASP A 112 -16.09 8.68 -4.21
N PRO A 113 -17.43 8.55 -4.31
CA PRO A 113 -18.09 7.36 -4.85
C PRO A 113 -17.65 6.99 -6.28
N GLU A 114 -17.23 7.96 -7.07
CA GLU A 114 -16.88 7.79 -8.49
C GLU A 114 -15.38 7.60 -8.73
N VAL A 115 -14.57 7.51 -7.65
CA VAL A 115 -13.11 7.45 -7.74
C VAL A 115 -12.61 6.33 -8.66
N LEU A 116 -13.27 5.16 -8.65
CA LEU A 116 -12.87 4.03 -9.49
C LEU A 116 -13.20 4.27 -10.96
N HIS A 117 -14.34 4.89 -11.29
CA HIS A 117 -14.67 5.27 -12.66
C HIS A 117 -13.72 6.34 -13.18
N ARG A 118 -13.30 7.29 -12.33
CA ARG A 118 -12.30 8.29 -12.69
C ARG A 118 -10.92 7.68 -12.90
N PHE A 119 -10.51 6.71 -12.06
CA PHE A 119 -9.30 5.93 -12.28
C PHE A 119 -9.36 5.17 -13.61
N GLN A 120 -10.46 4.48 -13.89
CA GLN A 120 -10.63 3.76 -15.16
C GLN A 120 -10.55 4.71 -16.36
N ALA A 121 -11.23 5.86 -16.31
CA ALA A 121 -11.20 6.85 -17.40
C ALA A 121 -9.79 7.38 -17.68
N VAL A 122 -8.95 7.53 -16.65
CA VAL A 122 -7.54 7.90 -16.82
C VAL A 122 -6.75 6.78 -17.51
N LEU A 123 -6.94 5.52 -17.09
CA LEU A 123 -6.27 4.39 -17.74
C LEU A 123 -6.70 4.22 -19.21
N ASP A 124 -7.99 4.39 -19.49
CA ASP A 124 -8.53 4.32 -20.86
C ASP A 124 -7.91 5.41 -21.74
N LYS A 125 -7.70 6.62 -21.21
CA LYS A 125 -6.99 7.71 -21.89
C LYS A 125 -5.50 7.41 -22.10
N ALA A 126 -4.87 6.75 -21.13
CA ALA A 126 -3.48 6.32 -21.20
C ALA A 126 -3.28 5.11 -22.15
N GLY A 127 -4.35 4.44 -22.58
CA GLY A 127 -4.26 3.20 -23.33
C GLY A 127 -3.76 2.00 -22.50
N VAL A 128 -3.89 2.07 -21.17
CA VAL A 128 -3.41 1.04 -20.24
C VAL A 128 -4.53 0.02 -20.01
N ALA A 129 -4.29 -1.22 -20.43
CA ALA A 129 -5.27 -2.32 -20.35
C ALA A 129 -5.37 -2.94 -18.95
N LEU A 130 -5.84 -2.18 -17.97
CA LEU A 130 -6.22 -2.69 -16.64
C LEU A 130 -7.67 -2.32 -16.32
N ASP A 131 -8.28 -3.09 -15.42
CA ASP A 131 -9.69 -2.92 -15.03
C ASP A 131 -9.80 -2.67 -13.52
N PHE A 132 -10.23 -1.46 -13.14
CA PHE A 132 -10.54 -1.11 -11.76
C PHE A 132 -11.94 -1.53 -11.32
N LEU A 133 -12.87 -1.71 -12.26
CA LEU A 133 -14.28 -1.96 -11.99
C LEU A 133 -14.54 -3.44 -11.70
N THR A 134 -13.71 -4.35 -12.23
CA THR A 134 -13.81 -5.79 -11.98
C THR A 134 -12.61 -6.35 -11.20
N SER A 135 -12.47 -5.93 -9.94
CA SER A 135 -11.41 -6.48 -9.08
C SER A 135 -11.67 -7.92 -8.63
N ALA A 136 -10.68 -8.77 -8.85
CA ALA A 136 -10.55 -10.05 -8.15
C ALA A 136 -10.18 -9.85 -6.66
N ARG A 137 -10.25 -10.94 -5.90
CA ARG A 137 -9.80 -10.97 -4.51
C ARG A 137 -8.30 -10.62 -4.41
N GLN A 138 -7.99 -9.74 -3.47
CA GLN A 138 -6.61 -9.39 -3.09
C GLN A 138 -6.26 -9.92 -1.69
N HIS A 139 -5.29 -10.83 -1.62
CA HIS A 139 -4.78 -11.46 -0.39
C HIS A 139 -3.25 -11.36 -0.31
N ASN A 140 -2.64 -11.75 0.81
CA ASN A 140 -1.19 -11.56 1.02
C ASN A 140 -0.28 -12.29 0.01
N GLY A 141 -0.80 -13.28 -0.73
CA GLY A 141 -0.11 -13.93 -1.85
C GLY A 141 -0.22 -13.26 -3.22
N ASN A 142 -0.97 -12.16 -3.39
CA ASN A 142 -1.16 -11.49 -4.68
C ASN A 142 -1.32 -9.96 -4.59
N TYR A 143 -1.09 -9.36 -3.42
CA TYR A 143 -1.38 -7.96 -3.16
C TYR A 143 -0.27 -7.24 -2.40
N GLY A 144 0.10 -6.05 -2.88
CA GLY A 144 1.01 -5.13 -2.21
C GLY A 144 0.46 -3.71 -2.21
N LEU A 145 0.28 -3.12 -1.02
CA LEU A 145 -0.10 -1.72 -0.90
C LEU A 145 1.16 -0.83 -0.90
N CYS A 146 1.09 0.36 -1.51
CA CYS A 146 2.24 1.25 -1.75
C CYS A 146 3.28 0.69 -2.76
N SER A 147 4.23 1.54 -3.10
CA SER A 147 5.28 1.24 -4.08
C SER A 147 6.49 0.50 -3.47
N TYR A 148 6.23 -0.59 -2.71
CA TYR A 148 7.28 -1.40 -2.07
C TYR A 148 7.47 -2.74 -2.76
N TRP A 149 8.25 -2.70 -3.83
CA TRP A 149 8.59 -3.85 -4.65
C TRP A 149 10.02 -3.73 -5.19
N PHE A 150 10.57 -4.86 -5.62
CA PHE A 150 11.94 -5.00 -6.10
C PHE A 150 11.89 -5.82 -7.38
N GLY A 151 12.33 -5.24 -8.49
CA GLY A 151 12.19 -5.81 -9.82
C GLY A 151 13.52 -6.06 -10.52
N THR A 152 13.51 -6.97 -11.48
CA THR A 152 14.59 -7.14 -12.46
C THR A 152 14.64 -5.95 -13.42
N PRO A 153 15.72 -5.79 -14.21
CA PRO A 153 15.75 -4.79 -15.27
C PRO A 153 14.56 -4.90 -16.24
N MET A 154 14.14 -6.13 -16.58
CA MET A 154 12.98 -6.38 -17.45
C MET A 154 11.68 -5.87 -16.81
N PHE A 155 11.48 -6.15 -15.52
CA PHE A 155 10.32 -5.63 -14.80
C PHE A 155 10.31 -4.10 -14.81
N TRP A 156 11.43 -3.45 -14.48
CA TRP A 156 11.53 -2.00 -14.45
C TRP A 156 11.19 -1.34 -15.79
N GLU A 157 11.74 -1.86 -16.89
CA GLU A 157 11.50 -1.34 -18.23
C GLU A 157 10.02 -1.48 -18.62
N ARG A 158 9.43 -2.65 -18.39
CA ARG A 158 8.03 -2.91 -18.74
C ARG A 158 7.07 -2.15 -17.83
N PHE A 159 7.28 -2.17 -16.52
CA PHE A 159 6.45 -1.43 -15.56
C PHE A 159 6.41 0.07 -15.88
N LEU A 160 7.56 0.66 -16.19
CA LEU A 160 7.60 2.08 -16.50
C LEU A 160 6.92 2.39 -17.84
N SER A 161 7.29 1.69 -18.91
CA SER A 161 6.78 1.97 -20.27
C SER A 161 5.33 1.55 -20.50
N GLU A 162 4.86 0.47 -19.86
CA GLU A 162 3.51 -0.07 -20.07
C GLU A 162 2.47 0.51 -19.10
N LEU A 163 2.89 1.07 -17.95
CA LEU A 163 1.96 1.59 -16.94
C LEU A 163 2.26 3.04 -16.52
N VAL A 164 3.47 3.33 -16.05
CA VAL A 164 3.74 4.62 -15.38
C VAL A 164 3.81 5.78 -16.37
N GLU A 165 4.72 5.73 -17.34
CA GLU A 165 4.94 6.77 -18.36
C GLU A 165 3.64 7.13 -19.12
N PRO A 166 2.84 6.15 -19.59
CA PRO A 166 1.57 6.45 -20.26
C PRO A 166 0.59 7.25 -19.40
N VAL A 167 0.67 7.17 -18.07
CA VAL A 167 -0.24 7.87 -17.16
C VAL A 167 0.33 9.21 -16.71
N ILE A 168 1.59 9.27 -16.27
CA ILE A 168 2.18 10.51 -15.71
C ILE A 168 2.40 11.59 -16.78
N HIS A 169 2.55 11.20 -18.05
CA HIS A 169 2.77 12.14 -19.15
C HIS A 169 1.50 12.61 -19.86
N LEU A 170 0.31 12.15 -19.44
CA LEU A 170 -0.95 12.66 -19.99
C LEU A 170 -1.07 14.16 -19.72
N SER A 171 -1.21 14.93 -20.80
CA SER A 171 -1.41 16.36 -20.72
C SER A 171 -2.83 16.70 -20.30
N ARG A 172 -3.02 17.95 -19.83
CA ARG A 172 -4.36 18.49 -19.55
C ARG A 172 -5.30 18.44 -20.77
N ASN A 173 -4.76 18.54 -21.98
CA ASN A 173 -5.57 18.48 -23.20
C ASN A 173 -6.10 17.06 -23.47
N GLU A 174 -5.30 16.04 -23.19
CA GLU A 174 -5.69 14.63 -23.35
C GLU A 174 -6.70 14.20 -22.27
N LEU A 175 -6.49 14.65 -21.04
CA LEU A 175 -7.35 14.35 -19.88
C LEU A 175 -8.66 15.16 -19.87
N GLY A 176 -8.64 16.38 -20.42
CA GLY A 176 -9.64 17.39 -20.10
C GLY A 176 -9.44 17.98 -18.69
N SER A 177 -10.17 19.05 -18.38
CA SER A 177 -10.01 19.76 -17.10
C SER A 177 -10.39 18.92 -15.88
N GLU A 178 -11.45 18.12 -15.98
CA GLU A 178 -11.99 17.35 -14.86
C GLU A 178 -11.02 16.26 -14.38
N LEU A 179 -10.55 15.39 -15.28
CA LEU A 179 -9.64 14.30 -14.91
C LEU A 179 -8.26 14.85 -14.51
N HIS A 180 -7.79 15.91 -15.16
CA HIS A 180 -6.56 16.58 -14.76
C HIS A 180 -6.68 17.15 -13.34
N ASP A 181 -7.76 17.88 -13.03
CA ASP A 181 -7.99 18.41 -11.69
C ASP A 181 -8.11 17.28 -10.65
N PHE A 182 -8.77 16.17 -10.99
CA PHE A 182 -8.83 14.98 -10.14
C PHE A 182 -7.45 14.40 -9.81
N LEU A 183 -6.56 14.27 -10.81
CA LEU A 183 -5.21 13.73 -10.61
C LEU A 183 -4.31 14.62 -9.76
N TYR A 184 -4.43 15.94 -9.88
CA TYR A 184 -3.44 16.87 -9.36
C TYR A 184 -3.93 17.78 -8.22
N ARG A 185 -5.24 17.99 -8.04
CA ARG A 185 -5.73 18.77 -6.89
C ARG A 185 -5.72 17.92 -5.63
N PRO A 186 -5.31 18.49 -4.48
CA PRO A 186 -5.34 17.79 -3.20
C PRO A 186 -6.69 17.13 -2.93
N MET A 187 -6.68 15.84 -2.63
CA MET A 187 -7.86 15.09 -2.22
C MET A 187 -7.78 14.70 -0.74
N GLN A 188 -8.84 14.07 -0.23
CA GLN A 188 -8.84 13.55 1.13
C GLN A 188 -7.72 12.53 1.31
N TYR A 189 -6.88 12.78 2.32
CA TYR A 189 -5.74 11.94 2.68
C TYR A 189 -5.61 11.87 4.20
N TYR A 190 -5.45 10.66 4.73
CA TYR A 190 -5.41 10.40 6.17
C TYR A 190 -4.05 10.71 6.81
N GLY A 191 -2.97 10.69 6.03
CA GLY A 191 -1.61 10.88 6.54
C GLY A 191 -1.21 12.34 6.63
N ASP A 192 -0.19 12.63 7.44
CA ASP A 192 0.49 13.92 7.39
C ASP A 192 1.43 13.95 6.18
N ALA A 193 1.29 14.99 5.36
CA ALA A 193 2.12 15.17 4.17
C ALA A 193 2.29 16.65 3.88
N ARG A 194 3.56 17.08 3.79
CA ARG A 194 3.95 18.45 3.44
C ARG A 194 3.28 18.96 2.16
N HIS A 195 3.25 18.10 1.13
CA HIS A 195 2.47 18.31 -0.09
C HIS A 195 1.32 17.32 -0.06
N ARG A 196 0.07 17.78 -0.04
CA ARG A 196 -1.07 16.86 -0.13
C ARG A 196 -1.20 16.33 -1.55
N PRO A 197 -1.31 15.00 -1.74
CA PRO A 197 -1.40 14.43 -3.08
C PRO A 197 -2.79 14.64 -3.67
N GLY A 198 -2.87 14.75 -4.99
CA GLY A 198 -4.08 14.44 -5.73
C GLY A 198 -4.24 12.94 -5.96
N ALA A 199 -5.10 12.55 -6.90
CA ALA A 199 -5.45 11.15 -7.12
C ALA A 199 -4.36 10.33 -7.83
N LEU A 200 -3.39 10.97 -8.51
CA LEU A 200 -2.36 10.29 -9.31
C LEU A 200 -1.59 9.18 -8.55
N PRO A 201 -0.94 9.44 -7.40
CA PRO A 201 -0.21 8.38 -6.70
C PRO A 201 -1.11 7.25 -6.24
N PHE A 202 -2.36 7.53 -5.84
CA PHE A 202 -3.30 6.50 -5.38
C PHE A 202 -3.81 5.61 -6.51
N LEU A 203 -3.97 6.18 -7.71
CA LEU A 203 -4.23 5.45 -8.94
C LEU A 203 -3.08 4.50 -9.22
N LEU A 204 -1.85 5.04 -9.32
CA LEU A 204 -0.69 4.26 -9.73
C LEU A 204 -0.29 3.19 -8.69
N GLU A 205 -0.43 3.45 -7.38
CA GLU A 205 -0.21 2.44 -6.34
C GLU A 205 -1.12 1.21 -6.53
N ARG A 206 -2.38 1.42 -6.90
CA ARG A 206 -3.33 0.31 -7.12
C ARG A 206 -3.15 -0.32 -8.49
N ALA A 207 -2.93 0.48 -9.52
CA ALA A 207 -2.63 -0.01 -10.87
C ALA A 207 -1.37 -0.88 -10.86
N THR A 208 -0.36 -0.55 -10.02
CA THR A 208 0.84 -1.37 -9.84
C THR A 208 0.50 -2.78 -9.38
N SER A 209 -0.35 -2.94 -8.37
CA SER A 209 -0.80 -4.27 -7.92
C SER A 209 -1.50 -5.04 -9.04
N LEU A 210 -2.44 -4.39 -9.75
CA LEU A 210 -3.17 -5.02 -10.85
C LEU A 210 -2.22 -5.44 -11.98
N TYR A 211 -1.30 -4.55 -12.36
CA TYR A 211 -0.30 -4.77 -13.40
C TYR A 211 0.63 -5.94 -13.06
N ILE A 212 1.14 -6.01 -11.83
CA ILE A 212 1.98 -7.14 -11.40
C ILE A 212 1.20 -8.46 -11.53
N THR A 213 -0.05 -8.50 -11.07
CA THR A 213 -0.85 -9.72 -11.14
C THR A 213 -1.28 -10.10 -12.56
N SER A 214 -1.41 -9.15 -13.48
CA SER A 214 -1.83 -9.42 -14.86
C SER A 214 -0.64 -9.72 -15.79
N ALA A 215 0.44 -8.94 -15.69
CA ALA A 215 1.60 -9.05 -16.57
C ALA A 215 2.66 -10.05 -16.06
N PHE A 216 2.66 -10.36 -14.76
CA PHE A 216 3.63 -11.26 -14.11
C PHE A 216 2.97 -12.30 -13.16
N PRO A 217 1.86 -12.97 -13.55
CA PRO A 217 1.10 -13.85 -12.66
C PRO A 217 1.92 -15.03 -12.10
N GLN A 218 2.92 -15.50 -12.84
CA GLN A 218 3.79 -16.63 -12.46
C GLN A 218 5.22 -16.19 -12.11
N SER A 219 5.53 -14.91 -12.27
CA SER A 219 6.88 -14.35 -12.07
C SER A 219 6.87 -13.23 -11.02
N SER A 220 5.89 -13.25 -10.12
CA SER A 220 5.82 -12.38 -8.96
C SER A 220 5.88 -13.21 -7.66
N ALA A 221 6.65 -12.72 -6.70
CA ALA A 221 6.72 -13.27 -5.35
C ALA A 221 6.24 -12.21 -4.34
N PHE A 222 5.47 -12.64 -3.35
CA PHE A 222 4.95 -11.77 -2.29
C PHE A 222 5.55 -12.20 -0.95
N TYR A 223 6.06 -11.24 -0.18
CA TYR A 223 6.76 -11.53 1.07
C TYR A 223 5.82 -12.25 2.06
N PRO A 224 6.14 -13.47 2.50
CA PRO A 224 5.26 -14.24 3.36
C PRO A 224 5.23 -13.66 4.77
N ARG A 225 4.05 -13.67 5.39
CA ARG A 225 3.88 -13.29 6.80
C ARG A 225 3.07 -14.31 7.55
N THR A 226 3.51 -14.59 8.78
CA THR A 226 2.69 -15.26 9.77
C THR A 226 1.54 -14.36 10.22
N ARG A 227 0.47 -14.95 10.75
CA ARG A 227 -0.65 -14.20 11.36
C ARG A 227 -0.17 -13.20 12.42
N GLN A 228 0.83 -13.56 13.23
CA GLN A 228 1.38 -12.67 14.24
C GLN A 228 2.05 -11.44 13.60
N GLN A 229 2.87 -11.64 12.56
CA GLN A 229 3.49 -10.52 11.83
C GLN A 229 2.46 -9.62 11.13
N VAL A 230 1.29 -10.15 10.77
CA VAL A 230 0.16 -9.33 10.28
C VAL A 230 -0.43 -8.50 11.41
N LEU A 231 -0.69 -9.11 12.58
CA LEU A 231 -1.22 -8.41 13.76
C LEU A 231 -0.28 -7.32 14.27
N ASP A 232 1.03 -7.55 14.19
CA ASP A 232 2.05 -6.56 14.57
C ASP A 232 2.03 -5.35 13.63
N CYS A 233 1.58 -5.52 12.38
CA CYS A 233 1.39 -4.43 11.43
C CYS A 233 0.11 -3.60 11.66
N CYS A 234 -0.86 -4.09 12.43
CA CYS A 234 -2.08 -3.33 12.73
C CYS A 234 -1.75 -2.01 13.42
N LEU A 235 -2.39 -0.95 12.96
CA LEU A 235 -2.33 0.38 13.52
C LEU A 235 -3.44 0.62 14.52
N TYR A 236 -4.60 -0.03 14.34
CA TYR A 236 -5.78 0.21 15.17
C TYR A 236 -6.34 -1.09 15.79
N PRO A 237 -7.07 -1.01 16.92
CA PRO A 237 -7.64 -2.18 17.59
C PRO A 237 -8.63 -2.94 16.71
N PHE A 238 -9.50 -2.22 15.98
CA PHE A 238 -10.51 -2.85 15.13
C PHE A 238 -9.92 -3.72 14.01
N GLU A 239 -8.70 -3.41 13.52
CA GLU A 239 -8.01 -4.26 12.55
C GLU A 239 -7.59 -5.57 13.21
N ARG A 240 -7.06 -5.49 14.43
CA ARG A 240 -6.67 -6.68 15.21
C ARG A 240 -7.89 -7.52 15.56
N ASP A 241 -9.00 -6.89 15.93
CA ASP A 241 -10.25 -7.58 16.26
C ASP A 241 -10.79 -8.34 15.04
N LEU A 242 -10.83 -7.71 13.87
CA LEU A 242 -11.24 -8.37 12.63
C LEU A 242 -10.36 -9.60 12.32
N ILE A 243 -9.05 -9.45 12.43
CA ILE A 243 -8.11 -10.54 12.17
C ILE A 243 -8.21 -11.65 13.23
N THR A 244 -8.38 -11.30 14.49
CA THR A 244 -8.46 -12.27 15.59
C THR A 244 -9.75 -13.08 15.53
N LEU A 245 -10.87 -12.42 15.21
CA LEU A 245 -12.18 -13.05 15.19
C LEU A 245 -12.45 -13.84 13.90
N PHE A 246 -11.98 -13.33 12.76
CA PHE A 246 -12.38 -13.84 11.44
C PHE A 246 -11.21 -14.30 10.57
N GLY A 247 -9.96 -14.16 11.02
CA GLY A 247 -8.78 -14.45 10.20
C GLY A 247 -8.74 -15.88 9.68
N ASP A 248 -9.14 -16.87 10.49
CA ASP A 248 -9.12 -18.28 10.07
C ASP A 248 -10.17 -18.57 8.98
N GLN A 249 -11.31 -17.89 9.05
CA GLN A 249 -12.34 -17.98 8.02
C GLN A 249 -11.89 -17.30 6.72
N VAL A 250 -11.21 -16.15 6.81
CA VAL A 250 -10.62 -15.47 5.65
C VAL A 250 -9.54 -16.34 5.00
N ASP A 251 -8.63 -16.90 5.79
CA ASP A 251 -7.56 -17.77 5.29
C ASP A 251 -8.14 -19.03 4.62
N ALA A 252 -9.24 -19.59 5.14
CA ALA A 252 -9.93 -20.71 4.52
C ALA A 252 -10.56 -20.35 3.16
N TRP A 253 -11.18 -19.16 3.03
CA TRP A 253 -11.69 -18.68 1.74
C TRP A 253 -10.58 -18.42 0.73
N ASP A 254 -9.48 -17.80 1.16
CA ASP A 254 -8.32 -17.52 0.32
C ASP A 254 -7.65 -18.82 -0.16
N ALA A 255 -7.49 -19.82 0.72
CA ALA A 255 -6.94 -21.14 0.37
C ALA A 255 -7.84 -21.93 -0.60
N ALA A 256 -9.16 -21.80 -0.46
CA ALA A 256 -10.11 -22.45 -1.37
C ALA A 256 -10.28 -21.71 -2.71
N ALA A 257 -9.78 -20.46 -2.81
CA ALA A 257 -10.05 -19.54 -3.92
C ALA A 257 -11.55 -19.44 -4.26
N HIS A 258 -12.42 -19.57 -3.25
CA HIS A 258 -13.86 -19.65 -3.40
C HIS A 258 -14.56 -18.65 -2.49
N TYR A 259 -15.21 -17.65 -3.10
CA TYR A 259 -15.79 -16.50 -2.40
C TYR A 259 -17.30 -16.48 -2.57
N GLU A 260 -17.98 -17.30 -1.77
CA GLU A 260 -19.44 -17.36 -1.71
C GLU A 260 -20.07 -16.02 -1.28
N PRO A 261 -21.40 -15.83 -1.46
CA PRO A 261 -22.09 -14.62 -1.01
C PRO A 261 -21.83 -14.26 0.45
N ALA A 262 -21.63 -15.25 1.34
CA ALA A 262 -21.27 -15.02 2.73
C ALA A 262 -19.89 -14.35 2.88
N ALA A 263 -18.89 -14.78 2.10
CA ALA A 263 -17.56 -14.17 2.07
C ALA A 263 -17.64 -12.72 1.56
N ARG A 264 -18.38 -12.48 0.47
CA ARG A 264 -18.60 -11.12 -0.06
C ARG A 264 -19.28 -10.22 0.96
N ALA A 265 -20.29 -10.72 1.67
CA ALA A 265 -20.98 -9.98 2.71
C ALA A 265 -20.10 -9.68 3.93
N TYR A 266 -19.19 -10.59 4.29
CA TYR A 266 -18.16 -10.33 5.29
C TYR A 266 -17.27 -9.16 4.86
N PHE A 267 -16.67 -9.24 3.67
CA PHE A 267 -15.73 -8.22 3.21
C PHE A 267 -16.37 -6.84 2.99
N ASP A 268 -17.63 -6.75 2.54
CA ASP A 268 -18.34 -5.45 2.47
C ASP A 268 -18.45 -4.82 3.86
N ARG A 269 -18.88 -5.59 4.87
CA ARG A 269 -19.00 -5.10 6.25
C ARG A 269 -17.64 -4.76 6.86
N ALA A 270 -16.65 -5.64 6.70
CA ALA A 270 -15.30 -5.43 7.21
C ALA A 270 -14.65 -4.19 6.57
N CYS A 271 -14.85 -3.99 5.26
CA CYS A 271 -14.32 -2.84 4.53
C CYS A 271 -14.91 -1.54 5.06
N ARG A 272 -16.24 -1.48 5.22
CA ARG A 272 -16.92 -0.32 5.80
C ARG A 272 -16.42 -0.05 7.22
N HIS A 273 -16.42 -1.08 8.07
CA HIS A 273 -16.02 -0.95 9.47
C HIS A 273 -14.58 -0.45 9.61
N ALA A 274 -13.63 -1.12 8.94
CA ALA A 274 -12.22 -0.77 9.01
C ALA A 274 -11.95 0.62 8.43
N ASN A 275 -12.46 0.94 7.24
CA ASN A 275 -12.11 2.21 6.59
C ASN A 275 -12.81 3.42 7.25
N HIS A 276 -14.03 3.30 7.76
CA HIS A 276 -14.62 4.34 8.59
C HIS A 276 -13.89 4.47 9.94
N GLY A 277 -13.45 3.35 10.52
CA GLY A 277 -12.59 3.34 11.70
C GLY A 277 -11.29 4.11 11.47
N TRP A 278 -10.61 3.87 10.34
CA TRP A 278 -9.41 4.62 9.92
C TRP A 278 -9.66 6.12 9.83
N LEU A 279 -10.76 6.54 9.21
CA LEU A 279 -11.10 7.96 9.08
C LEU A 279 -11.38 8.61 10.45
N LEU A 280 -12.13 7.93 11.31
CA LEU A 280 -12.47 8.42 12.64
C LEU A 280 -11.24 8.50 13.55
N TYR A 281 -10.50 7.39 13.68
CA TYR A 281 -9.32 7.35 14.52
C TYR A 281 -8.22 8.25 13.98
N GLY A 282 -8.00 8.31 12.67
CA GLY A 282 -7.00 9.19 12.07
C GLY A 282 -7.32 10.68 12.27
N ALA A 283 -8.60 11.04 12.37
CA ALA A 283 -9.01 12.41 12.71
C ALA A 283 -8.71 12.77 14.18
N LEU A 284 -8.78 11.80 15.10
CA LEU A 284 -8.53 11.99 16.53
C LEU A 284 -7.06 11.82 16.92
N HIS A 285 -6.37 10.88 16.27
CA HIS A 285 -5.00 10.47 16.53
C HIS A 285 -4.26 10.36 15.21
N ARG A 286 -3.63 11.48 14.78
CA ARG A 286 -2.84 11.49 13.56
C ARG A 286 -1.70 10.49 13.65
N ILE A 287 -1.65 9.55 12.70
CA ILE A 287 -0.56 8.60 12.57
C ILE A 287 0.41 9.08 11.49
N GLY A 288 1.65 9.32 11.90
CA GLY A 288 2.78 9.60 11.01
C GLY A 288 3.80 8.46 11.07
N PHE A 289 4.51 8.27 9.97
CA PHE A 289 5.62 7.30 9.87
C PHE A 289 6.98 8.00 9.70
N ASP A 290 7.01 9.32 9.87
CA ASP A 290 8.20 10.15 9.65
C ASP A 290 9.21 10.08 10.79
N HIS A 291 8.79 9.60 11.94
CA HIS A 291 9.60 9.49 13.17
C HIS A 291 9.70 8.03 13.65
N GLY A 292 9.75 7.08 12.72
CA GLY A 292 9.81 5.65 13.03
C GLY A 292 8.45 4.99 13.26
N ASN A 293 8.47 3.81 13.88
CA ASN A 293 7.27 3.00 14.12
C ASN A 293 6.36 3.67 15.15
N PRO A 294 5.13 4.11 14.79
CA PRO A 294 4.25 4.81 15.71
C PRO A 294 3.59 3.89 16.74
N ARG A 295 3.51 2.58 16.46
CA ARG A 295 2.69 1.62 17.22
C ARG A 295 2.99 1.61 18.73
N PRO A 296 4.26 1.62 19.20
CA PRO A 296 4.57 1.65 20.63
C PRO A 296 4.08 2.89 21.37
N HIS A 297 3.65 3.94 20.66
CA HIS A 297 3.20 5.21 21.23
C HIS A 297 1.69 5.42 21.08
N LEU A 298 0.97 4.51 20.42
CA LEU A 298 -0.47 4.62 20.26
C LEU A 298 -1.17 4.33 21.60
N PRO A 299 -2.23 5.09 21.96
CA PRO A 299 -2.86 4.99 23.28
C PRO A 299 -3.47 3.62 23.54
N TRP A 300 -3.88 2.90 22.48
CA TRP A 300 -4.42 1.55 22.57
C TRP A 300 -3.37 0.43 22.56
N PHE A 301 -2.08 0.76 22.45
CA PHE A 301 -0.96 -0.19 22.57
C PHE A 301 -0.01 0.12 23.74
N THR A 302 -0.05 1.33 24.29
CA THR A 302 0.78 1.78 25.42
C THR A 302 0.24 1.38 26.79
N GLN A 303 -1.06 1.11 26.90
CA GLN A 303 -1.64 0.54 28.09
C GLN A 303 -1.68 -0.97 27.92
N GLY A 304 -1.21 -1.72 28.93
CA GLY A 304 -1.50 -3.14 29.05
C GLY A 304 -3.00 -3.31 29.27
N SER A 305 -3.77 -3.17 28.19
CA SER A 305 -5.21 -3.00 28.19
C SER A 305 -5.85 -4.23 28.81
N THR A 306 -6.16 -4.08 30.09
CA THR A 306 -7.18 -4.77 30.84
C THR A 306 -8.51 -4.61 30.10
N HIS A 307 -8.71 -5.39 29.04
CA HIS A 307 -10.06 -5.66 28.50
C HIS A 307 -11.01 -6.26 29.56
N ALA A 308 -10.48 -6.60 30.75
CA ALA A 308 -11.25 -7.06 31.90
C ALA A 308 -11.92 -5.93 32.73
N GLU A 309 -11.54 -4.65 32.58
CA GLU A 309 -12.07 -3.59 33.46
C GLU A 309 -13.19 -2.75 32.82
N THR A 310 -13.19 -2.57 31.49
CA THR A 310 -14.31 -1.91 30.79
C THR A 310 -15.56 -2.78 30.69
N ALA A 311 -15.46 -4.10 30.88
CA ALA A 311 -16.62 -4.99 30.97
C ALA A 311 -17.37 -4.90 32.33
N LYS A 312 -16.81 -4.21 33.34
CA LYS A 312 -17.49 -4.00 34.64
C LYS A 312 -18.29 -2.70 34.73
N MET A 313 -18.17 -1.80 33.76
CA MET A 313 -18.93 -0.55 33.70
C MET A 313 -20.04 -0.60 32.64
N CYS A 314 -21.01 -1.53 32.75
CA CYS A 314 -22.28 -1.40 32.02
C CYS A 314 -23.44 -2.30 32.51
N PHE A 315 -23.46 -2.72 33.78
CA PHE A 315 -24.57 -3.54 34.30
C PHE A 315 -25.27 -2.99 35.55
N GLN A 316 -24.94 -1.77 35.99
CA GLN A 316 -25.57 -1.19 37.19
C GLN A 316 -26.46 0.05 36.94
N ASP A 317 -26.49 0.62 35.75
CA ASP A 317 -27.25 1.88 35.49
C ASP A 317 -28.54 1.70 34.67
N PHE A 318 -29.11 0.50 34.63
CA PHE A 318 -30.43 0.24 34.04
C PHE A 318 -31.39 -0.48 35.00
N ALA A 319 -31.36 -0.13 36.28
CA ALA A 319 -32.40 -0.50 37.24
C ALA A 319 -32.58 0.58 38.32
N ALA A 320 -33.34 1.62 37.99
CA ALA A 320 -34.11 2.44 38.94
C ALA A 320 -35.30 3.08 38.22
#